data_AF-A0A522DVC1-F1
#
_entry.id   AF-A0A522DVC1-F1
#
_cell.length_a   1.000
_cell.length_b   1.000
_cell.length_c   1.000
_cell.angle_alpha   90.00
_cell.angle_beta   90.00
_cell.angle_gamma   90.00
#
_symmetry.space_group_name_H-M   'P 1'
#
loop_
_entity.id
_entity.type
_entity.pdbx_description
1 polymer ?
#
loop_
_entity_poly.entity_id
_entity_poly.type
_entity_poly.pdbx_seq_one_letter_code
_entity_poly.pdbx_strand_id
1 'polypeptide(L)'
;MKLRRILAAGLALSALSTVMTATQTEAATSRKSWVVQQVYSYNHPFAANLSSELATKMTKMAAGAFSFYRGTAHLFYEDTKNAAAWPVSWYTNTVTNGVWLAGDMHMQNMGGFRDANGNAVFDTNDFDEGYWGSYTWDLRRMAVAVLLAAEEKGIGSTDRQTLVKNFVDSYAAQIAAFKGNDSELSYR
;
A
#
# COMPACT_ATOMS: atom_id res chain seq x y z
N MET A 1 30.65 -68.55 -13.07
CA MET A 1 29.89 -69.65 -13.67
C MET A 1 28.81 -69.06 -14.58
N LYS A 2 28.96 -69.19 -15.90
CA LYS A 2 28.07 -68.59 -16.92
C LYS A 2 26.78 -69.42 -17.02
N LEU A 3 25.61 -68.79 -16.91
CA LEU A 3 24.38 -69.31 -17.50
C LEU A 3 23.62 -68.18 -18.20
N ARG A 4 23.56 -68.27 -19.53
CA ARG A 4 22.60 -67.53 -20.37
C ARG A 4 21.27 -68.27 -20.31
N ARG A 5 20.17 -67.56 -20.05
CA ARG A 5 18.81 -68.03 -20.32
C ARG A 5 18.10 -67.02 -21.23
N ILE A 6 17.61 -67.55 -22.34
CA ILE A 6 16.62 -66.97 -23.25
C ILE A 6 15.25 -67.11 -22.57
N LEU A 7 14.35 -66.13 -22.76
CA LEU A 7 12.86 -66.23 -22.88
C LEU A 7 12.33 -64.79 -22.78
N ALA A 8 11.84 -64.20 -23.87
CA ALA A 8 10.47 -64.31 -24.42
C ALA A 8 9.48 -63.34 -23.74
N ALA A 9 8.80 -62.60 -24.60
CA ALA A 9 7.95 -61.46 -24.33
C ALA A 9 6.72 -61.78 -23.46
N GLY A 10 6.36 -60.82 -22.60
CA GLY A 10 5.06 -60.75 -21.94
C GLY A 10 4.70 -59.28 -21.75
N LEU A 11 3.70 -58.81 -22.53
CA LEU A 11 3.06 -57.53 -22.31
C LEU A 11 2.42 -57.51 -20.92
N ALA A 12 2.78 -56.53 -20.09
CA ALA A 12 1.98 -56.13 -18.94
C ALA A 12 1.56 -54.68 -19.16
N LEU A 13 0.29 -54.51 -19.53
CA LEU A 13 -0.39 -53.22 -19.68
C LEU A 13 -0.65 -52.68 -18.25
N SER A 14 0.21 -51.81 -17.74
CA SER A 14 -0.04 -51.13 -16.47
C SER A 14 -1.00 -49.96 -16.71
N ALA A 15 -2.25 -50.10 -16.26
CA ALA A 15 -3.20 -48.99 -16.22
C ALA A 15 -2.68 -47.91 -15.28
N LEU A 16 -2.27 -46.78 -15.84
CA LEU A 16 -1.86 -45.60 -15.08
C LEU A 16 -3.15 -44.91 -14.58
N SER A 17 -3.50 -45.15 -13.32
CA SER A 17 -4.59 -44.43 -12.66
C SER A 17 -4.12 -43.01 -12.34
N THR A 18 -4.45 -42.05 -13.20
CA THR A 18 -4.22 -40.63 -12.91
C THR A 18 -5.16 -40.22 -11.78
N VAL A 19 -4.63 -40.09 -10.56
CA VAL A 19 -5.33 -39.42 -9.46
C VAL A 19 -5.38 -37.93 -9.83
N MET A 20 -6.51 -37.50 -10.37
CA MET A 20 -6.82 -36.08 -10.51
C MET A 20 -7.07 -35.52 -9.11
N THR A 21 -6.05 -34.92 -8.50
CA THR A 21 -6.29 -34.02 -7.37
C THR A 21 -7.07 -32.84 -7.90
N ALA A 22 -8.38 -32.82 -7.66
CA ALA A 22 -9.19 -31.63 -7.83
C ALA A 22 -8.59 -30.55 -6.93
N THR A 23 -7.93 -29.56 -7.54
CA THR A 23 -7.65 -28.30 -6.87
C THR A 23 -9.00 -27.75 -6.44
N GLN A 24 -9.25 -27.70 -5.13
CA GLN A 24 -10.37 -26.94 -4.60
C GLN A 24 -10.16 -25.50 -5.05
N THR A 25 -10.90 -25.09 -6.07
CA THR A 25 -10.99 -23.69 -6.45
C THR A 25 -11.71 -23.00 -5.31
N GLU A 26 -10.96 -22.38 -4.39
CA GLU A 26 -11.54 -21.46 -3.41
C GLU A 26 -12.36 -20.42 -4.19
N ALA A 27 -13.67 -20.34 -3.92
CA ALA A 27 -14.52 -19.36 -4.55
C ALA A 27 -13.92 -17.97 -4.28
N ALA A 28 -13.68 -17.20 -5.35
CA ALA A 28 -13.07 -15.88 -5.24
C ALA A 28 -13.86 -15.03 -4.23
N THR A 29 -13.23 -14.68 -3.11
CA THR A 29 -13.86 -13.83 -2.09
C THR A 29 -14.15 -12.47 -2.71
N SER A 30 -15.37 -11.95 -2.54
CA SER A 30 -15.70 -10.62 -3.06
C SER A 30 -14.77 -9.57 -2.44
N ARG A 31 -14.40 -8.53 -3.20
CA ARG A 31 -13.54 -7.46 -2.68
C ARG A 31 -14.10 -6.84 -1.40
N LYS A 32 -15.43 -6.67 -1.33
CA LYS A 32 -16.11 -6.15 -0.13
C LYS A 32 -15.87 -7.06 1.09
N SER A 33 -16.12 -8.37 0.95
CA SER A 33 -15.91 -9.33 2.04
C SER A 33 -14.45 -9.37 2.49
N TRP A 34 -13.52 -9.31 1.54
CA TRP A 34 -12.09 -9.25 1.84
C TRP A 34 -11.73 -7.98 2.63
N VAL A 35 -12.21 -6.80 2.22
CA VAL A 35 -11.94 -5.53 2.94
C VAL A 35 -12.49 -5.59 4.36
N VAL A 36 -13.71 -6.08 4.55
CA VAL A 36 -14.31 -6.23 5.89
C VAL A 36 -13.46 -7.14 6.76
N GLN A 37 -12.98 -8.26 6.21
CA GLN A 37 -12.13 -9.19 6.95
C GLN A 37 -10.79 -8.56 7.33
N GLN A 38 -10.17 -7.80 6.44
CA GLN A 38 -8.91 -7.10 6.73
C GLN A 38 -9.08 -6.06 7.83
N VAL A 39 -10.11 -5.19 7.73
CA VAL A 39 -10.39 -4.19 8.77
C VAL A 39 -10.71 -4.85 10.11
N TYR A 40 -11.48 -5.93 10.11
CA TYR A 40 -11.75 -6.69 11.34
C TYR A 40 -10.45 -7.24 11.93
N SER A 41 -9.66 -7.98 11.14
CA SER A 41 -8.47 -8.67 11.62
C SER A 41 -7.40 -7.69 12.12
N TYR A 42 -7.22 -6.56 11.44
CA TYR A 42 -6.28 -5.51 11.84
C TYR A 42 -6.65 -4.86 13.18
N ASN A 43 -7.96 -4.69 13.44
CA ASN A 43 -8.42 -3.93 14.60
C ASN A 43 -8.90 -4.80 15.78
N HIS A 44 -9.24 -6.07 15.54
CA HIS A 44 -9.78 -6.98 16.54
C HIS A 44 -8.87 -7.18 17.77
N PRO A 45 -7.52 -7.21 17.66
CA PRO A 45 -6.64 -7.31 18.83
C PRO A 45 -6.85 -6.19 19.87
N PHE A 46 -7.33 -5.02 19.46
CA PHE A 46 -7.59 -3.90 20.36
C PHE A 46 -8.91 -4.04 21.14
N ALA A 47 -9.79 -4.96 20.76
CA ALA A 47 -11.11 -5.10 21.37
C ALA A 47 -11.06 -5.52 22.85
N ALA A 48 -10.00 -6.24 23.26
CA ALA A 48 -9.86 -6.72 24.63
C ALA A 48 -9.45 -5.61 25.62
N ASN A 49 -8.58 -4.68 25.19
CA ASN A 49 -7.92 -3.73 26.09
C ASN A 49 -8.22 -2.25 25.78
N LEU A 50 -8.71 -1.94 24.58
CA LEU A 50 -8.91 -0.58 24.05
C LEU A 50 -10.27 -0.47 23.35
N SER A 51 -11.32 -1.04 23.94
CA SER A 51 -12.64 -1.15 23.31
C SER A 51 -13.30 0.20 23.03
N SER A 52 -13.09 1.21 23.88
CA SER A 52 -13.56 2.58 23.68
C SER A 52 -12.88 3.29 22.52
N GLU A 53 -11.56 3.16 22.43
CA GLU A 53 -10.72 3.72 21.38
C GLU A 53 -11.03 3.04 20.05
N LEU A 54 -11.20 1.72 20.08
CA LEU A 54 -11.63 0.94 18.93
C LEU A 54 -12.99 1.41 18.42
N ALA A 55 -13.99 1.56 19.29
CA ALA A 55 -15.30 2.08 18.91
C ALA A 55 -15.19 3.48 18.29
N THR A 56 -14.40 4.37 18.92
CA THR A 56 -14.13 5.71 18.40
C THR A 56 -13.49 5.67 17.02
N LYS A 57 -12.49 4.79 16.81
CA LYS A 57 -11.84 4.59 15.51
C LYS A 57 -12.84 4.13 14.45
N MET A 58 -13.69 3.14 14.78
CA MET A 58 -14.70 2.63 13.84
C MET A 58 -15.70 3.73 13.45
N THR A 59 -16.18 4.53 14.42
CA THR A 59 -17.05 5.67 14.14
C THR A 59 -16.39 6.71 13.24
N LYS A 60 -15.12 7.06 13.50
CA LYS A 60 -14.36 8.00 12.66
C LYS A 60 -14.19 7.47 11.23
N MET A 61 -13.78 6.21 11.07
CA MET A 61 -13.61 5.61 9.74
C MET A 61 -14.91 5.53 8.95
N ALA A 62 -16.05 5.34 9.63
CA ALA A 62 -17.36 5.30 8.98
C ALA A 62 -17.86 6.67 8.49
N ALA A 63 -17.22 7.78 8.87
CA ALA A 63 -17.69 9.13 8.57
C ALA A 63 -17.55 9.53 7.09
N GLY A 64 -16.65 8.91 6.34
CA GLY A 64 -16.40 9.27 4.94
C GLY A 64 -15.28 8.48 4.29
N ALA A 65 -15.16 8.58 2.97
CA ALA A 65 -14.18 7.84 2.19
C ALA A 65 -12.74 8.26 2.53
N PHE A 66 -12.49 9.55 2.76
CA PHE A 66 -11.18 10.03 3.19
C PHE A 66 -10.85 9.52 4.60
N SER A 67 -11.82 9.58 5.53
CA SER A 67 -11.65 9.10 6.90
C SER A 67 -11.38 7.59 6.95
N PHE A 68 -12.08 6.80 6.14
CA PHE A 68 -11.83 5.38 5.95
C PHE A 68 -10.42 5.14 5.41
N TYR A 69 -10.03 5.85 4.34
CA TYR A 69 -8.76 5.66 3.66
C TYR A 69 -7.55 5.95 4.57
N ARG A 70 -7.62 7.04 5.35
CA ARG A 70 -6.57 7.33 6.33
C ARG A 70 -6.53 6.34 7.49
N GLY A 71 -7.68 5.83 7.94
CA GLY A 71 -7.72 4.83 9.02
C GLY A 71 -7.29 3.42 8.63
N THR A 72 -6.98 3.18 7.34
CA THR A 72 -6.77 1.83 6.77
C THR A 72 -5.52 1.73 5.90
N ALA A 73 -4.39 2.32 6.31
CA ALA A 73 -3.12 2.26 5.59
C ALA A 73 -2.70 0.85 5.16
N HIS A 74 -2.89 -0.15 6.03
CA HIS A 74 -2.65 -1.55 5.72
C HIS A 74 -3.36 -2.04 4.44
N LEU A 75 -4.59 -1.60 4.14
CA LEU A 75 -5.30 -2.01 2.92
C LEU A 75 -4.61 -1.52 1.64
N PHE A 76 -4.07 -0.30 1.67
CA PHE A 76 -3.31 0.25 0.55
C PHE A 76 -2.08 -0.61 0.26
N TYR A 77 -1.34 -1.00 1.30
CA TYR A 77 -0.16 -1.86 1.15
C TYR A 77 -0.50 -3.30 0.76
N GLU A 78 -1.63 -3.85 1.19
CA GLU A 78 -2.09 -5.13 0.65
C GLU A 78 -2.41 -5.03 -0.85
N ASP A 79 -3.00 -3.92 -1.30
CA ASP A 79 -3.28 -3.70 -2.73
C ASP A 79 -2.01 -3.52 -3.56
N THR A 80 -0.95 -2.92 -3.01
CA THR A 80 0.32 -2.73 -3.73
C THR A 80 1.08 -4.04 -3.94
N LYS A 81 0.82 -5.09 -3.16
CA LYS A 81 1.41 -6.42 -3.37
C LYS A 81 0.93 -7.08 -4.68
N ASN A 82 -0.22 -6.66 -5.20
CA ASN A 82 -0.70 -7.15 -6.49
C ASN A 82 0.05 -6.45 -7.63
N ALA A 83 1.17 -7.04 -8.06
CA ALA A 83 2.02 -6.49 -9.12
C ALA A 83 1.31 -6.25 -10.46
N ALA A 84 0.22 -6.97 -10.75
CA ALA A 84 -0.58 -6.74 -11.96
C ALA A 84 -1.39 -5.44 -11.88
N ALA A 85 -1.89 -5.10 -10.68
CA ALA A 85 -2.60 -3.85 -10.42
C ALA A 85 -1.63 -2.69 -10.12
N TRP A 86 -0.45 -2.99 -9.59
CA TRP A 86 0.54 -2.04 -9.11
C TRP A 86 1.93 -2.35 -9.66
N PRO A 87 2.19 -2.06 -10.96
CA PRO A 87 3.50 -2.27 -11.53
C PRO A 87 4.54 -1.36 -10.87
N VAL A 88 5.79 -1.84 -10.87
CA VAL A 88 6.96 -1.06 -10.43
C VAL A 88 6.98 0.26 -11.20
N SER A 89 7.23 1.35 -10.47
CA SER A 89 7.28 2.68 -11.06
C SER A 89 8.50 2.81 -12.00
N TRP A 90 8.29 3.38 -13.17
CA TRP A 90 9.38 3.73 -14.10
C TRP A 90 10.22 4.93 -13.60
N TYR A 91 9.74 5.63 -12.57
CA TYR A 91 10.49 6.69 -11.90
C TYR A 91 11.45 6.18 -10.82
N THR A 92 11.50 4.86 -10.58
CA THR A 92 12.41 4.25 -9.60
C THR A 92 13.41 3.31 -10.27
N ASN A 93 14.58 3.18 -9.66
CA ASN A 93 15.61 2.22 -10.06
C ASN A 93 16.16 1.51 -8.81
N THR A 94 17.14 0.61 -8.99
CA THR A 94 17.72 -0.17 -7.87
C THR A 94 18.30 0.69 -6.75
N VAL A 95 18.71 1.93 -7.04
CA VAL A 95 19.26 2.87 -6.05
C VAL A 95 18.15 3.70 -5.40
N THR A 96 17.12 4.12 -6.15
CA THR A 96 16.08 5.05 -5.68
C THR A 96 14.81 4.37 -5.17
N ASN A 97 14.73 3.04 -5.24
CA ASN A 97 13.55 2.28 -4.84
C ASN A 97 13.51 1.89 -3.35
N GLY A 98 14.51 2.30 -2.56
CA GLY A 98 14.57 2.06 -1.12
C GLY A 98 14.89 3.35 -0.38
N VAL A 99 13.87 3.94 0.25
CA VAL A 99 13.99 5.06 1.18
C VAL A 99 13.06 4.83 2.35
N TRP A 100 13.29 5.53 3.46
CA TRP A 100 12.33 5.58 4.55
C TRP A 100 11.10 6.37 4.12
N LEU A 101 9.94 5.75 4.30
CA LEU A 101 8.62 6.31 4.03
C LEU A 101 7.96 6.74 5.33
N ALA A 102 7.02 7.67 5.24
CA ALA A 102 6.10 7.95 6.35
C ALA A 102 5.14 6.78 6.58
N GLY A 103 4.75 6.07 5.51
CA GLY A 103 3.91 4.88 5.63
C GLY A 103 2.41 5.18 5.67
N ASP A 104 1.99 6.21 6.39
CA ASP A 104 0.60 6.69 6.38
C ASP A 104 0.46 8.09 5.79
N MET A 105 1.08 8.30 4.62
CA MET A 105 1.08 9.62 4.00
C MET A 105 -0.32 10.06 3.53
N HIS A 106 -0.86 11.10 4.18
CA HIS A 106 -2.12 11.75 3.83
C HIS A 106 -2.17 13.20 4.37
N MET A 107 -3.07 14.05 3.88
CA MET A 107 -3.08 15.49 4.23
C MET A 107 -3.19 15.80 5.73
N GLN A 108 -3.85 14.94 6.53
CA GLN A 108 -3.95 15.12 7.99
C GLN A 108 -2.73 14.63 8.77
N ASN A 109 -1.73 14.04 8.09
CA ASN A 109 -0.41 13.74 8.63
C ASN A 109 0.61 14.78 8.12
N MET A 110 0.10 15.95 7.70
CA MET A 110 0.89 17.14 7.44
C MET A 110 0.34 18.27 8.31
N GLY A 111 1.21 19.15 8.78
CA GLY A 111 0.80 20.22 9.67
C GLY A 111 1.88 21.25 9.94
N GLY A 112 1.50 22.31 10.64
CA GLY A 112 2.43 23.32 11.14
C GLY A 112 3.03 22.89 12.48
N PHE A 113 4.36 22.92 12.58
CA PHE A 113 5.13 22.57 13.78
C PHE A 113 6.15 23.65 14.12
N ARG A 114 6.83 23.48 15.26
CA ARG A 114 8.05 24.22 15.57
C ARG A 114 9.25 23.30 15.41
N ASP A 115 10.25 23.74 14.65
CA ASP A 115 11.53 23.04 14.60
C ASP A 115 12.32 23.20 15.92
N ALA A 116 13.48 22.56 16.01
CA ALA A 116 14.35 22.63 17.19
C ALA A 116 14.85 24.06 17.52
N ASN A 117 14.77 24.98 16.57
CA ASN A 117 15.15 26.40 16.73
C ASN A 117 13.92 27.29 17.01
N GLY A 118 12.71 26.71 17.07
CA GLY A 118 11.46 27.42 17.32
C GLY A 118 10.80 28.03 16.08
N ASN A 119 11.35 27.81 14.88
CA ASN A 119 10.77 28.31 13.62
C ASN A 119 9.50 27.55 13.27
N ALA A 120 8.51 28.26 12.73
CA ALA A 120 7.32 27.63 12.18
C ALA A 120 7.68 26.89 10.89
N VAL A 121 7.44 25.58 10.85
CA VAL A 121 7.69 24.70 9.70
C VAL A 121 6.42 23.97 9.32
N PHE A 122 6.25 23.64 8.04
CA PHE A 122 5.18 22.77 7.58
C PHE A 122 5.78 21.42 7.18
N ASP A 123 5.47 20.38 7.94
CA ASP A 123 6.13 19.08 7.78
C ASP A 123 5.12 17.93 7.88
N THR A 124 5.61 16.73 7.59
CA THR A 124 4.97 15.46 7.87
C THR A 124 5.12 15.10 9.35
N ASN A 125 4.13 14.41 9.91
CA ASN A 125 4.20 13.82 11.23
C ASN A 125 3.79 12.35 11.17
N ASP A 126 3.87 11.69 12.32
CA ASP A 126 3.36 10.33 12.55
C ASP A 126 4.03 9.26 11.67
N PHE A 127 5.09 8.65 12.20
CA PHE A 127 5.96 7.69 11.50
C PHE A 127 5.79 6.26 12.04
N ASP A 128 4.72 5.97 12.78
CA ASP A 128 4.49 4.65 13.38
C ASP A 128 4.23 3.57 12.31
N GLU A 129 3.72 3.97 11.13
CA GLU A 129 3.58 3.15 9.93
C GLU A 129 4.82 3.17 9.01
N GLY A 130 5.92 3.81 9.45
CA GLY A 130 7.12 3.99 8.66
C GLY A 130 7.71 2.68 8.12
N TYR A 131 8.07 2.67 6.84
CA TYR A 131 8.58 1.47 6.17
C TYR A 131 9.68 1.81 5.16
N TRP A 132 10.60 0.87 4.94
CA TRP A 132 11.62 1.00 3.90
C TRP A 132 11.06 0.56 2.55
N GLY A 133 10.91 1.48 1.61
CA GLY A 133 10.31 1.14 0.32
C GLY A 133 10.43 2.22 -0.74
N SER A 134 9.60 2.07 -1.76
CA SER A 134 9.56 2.99 -2.89
C SER A 134 8.91 4.31 -2.49
N TYR A 135 9.59 5.45 -2.67
CA TYR A 135 9.02 6.78 -2.40
C TYR A 135 7.70 7.03 -3.15
N THR A 136 7.49 6.33 -4.27
CA THR A 136 6.26 6.42 -5.07
C THR A 136 5.02 5.92 -4.35
N TRP A 137 5.18 5.11 -3.29
CA TRP A 137 4.06 4.65 -2.47
C TRP A 137 3.45 5.80 -1.68
N ASP A 138 4.26 6.60 -0.98
CA ASP A 138 3.78 7.78 -0.25
C ASP A 138 3.19 8.83 -1.20
N LEU A 139 3.81 9.05 -2.36
CA LEU A 139 3.26 9.96 -3.38
C LEU A 139 1.88 9.53 -3.87
N ARG A 140 1.71 8.24 -4.20
CA ARG A 140 0.41 7.71 -4.63
C ARG A 140 -0.58 7.75 -3.49
N ARG A 141 -0.14 7.46 -2.27
CA ARG A 141 -1.00 7.47 -1.08
C ARG A 141 -1.56 8.88 -0.83
N MET A 142 -0.69 9.89 -0.86
CA MET A 142 -1.07 11.31 -0.75
C MET A 142 -1.98 11.77 -1.90
N ALA A 143 -1.67 11.37 -3.14
CA ALA A 143 -2.51 11.74 -4.30
C ALA A 143 -3.96 11.24 -4.14
N VAL A 144 -4.16 10.01 -3.68
CA VAL A 144 -5.50 9.48 -3.37
C VAL A 144 -6.13 10.25 -2.20
N ALA A 145 -5.35 10.57 -1.16
CA ALA A 145 -5.83 11.37 -0.04
C ALA A 145 -6.34 12.76 -0.48
N VAL A 146 -5.62 13.44 -1.37
CA VAL A 146 -6.02 14.72 -1.98
C VAL A 146 -7.33 14.56 -2.76
N LEU A 147 -7.46 13.51 -3.59
CA LEU A 147 -8.69 13.25 -4.36
C LEU A 147 -9.90 13.05 -3.46
N LEU A 148 -9.78 12.19 -2.44
CA LEU A 148 -10.87 11.82 -1.55
C LEU A 148 -11.29 13.01 -0.67
N ALA A 149 -10.34 13.76 -0.13
CA ALA A 149 -10.66 14.94 0.66
C ALA A 149 -11.32 16.03 -0.19
N ALA A 150 -10.83 16.25 -1.41
CA ALA A 150 -11.45 17.20 -2.32
C ALA A 150 -12.87 16.77 -2.72
N GLU A 151 -13.11 15.46 -2.86
CA GLU A 151 -14.46 14.91 -3.09
C GLU A 151 -15.40 15.21 -1.93
N GLU A 152 -14.96 14.97 -0.69
CA GLU A 152 -15.74 15.28 0.51
C GLU A 152 -16.04 16.78 0.66
N LYS A 153 -15.23 17.65 0.04
CA LYS A 153 -15.48 19.10 -0.04
C LYS A 153 -16.35 19.52 -1.22
N GLY A 154 -16.85 18.58 -2.02
CA GLY A 154 -17.72 18.87 -3.17
C GLY A 154 -16.97 19.44 -4.38
N ILE A 155 -15.65 19.25 -4.46
CA ILE A 155 -14.83 19.73 -5.59
C ILE A 155 -15.08 18.86 -6.82
N GLY A 156 -15.31 19.50 -7.97
CA GLY A 156 -15.58 18.83 -9.25
C GLY A 156 -14.42 17.94 -9.69
N SER A 157 -14.70 16.88 -10.45
CA SER A 157 -13.70 15.88 -10.87
C SER A 157 -12.51 16.49 -11.62
N THR A 158 -12.73 17.48 -12.50
CA THR A 158 -11.66 18.19 -13.21
C THR A 158 -10.73 18.93 -12.24
N ASP A 159 -11.29 19.68 -11.30
CA ASP A 159 -10.49 20.43 -10.32
C ASP A 159 -9.75 19.49 -9.37
N ARG A 160 -10.33 18.34 -9.02
CA ARG A 160 -9.65 17.28 -8.26
C ARG A 160 -8.43 16.73 -8.97
N GLN A 161 -8.52 16.50 -10.29
CA GLN A 161 -7.37 16.07 -11.09
C GLN A 161 -6.28 17.16 -11.12
N THR A 162 -6.68 18.43 -11.24
CA THR A 162 -5.75 19.56 -11.15
C THR A 162 -5.04 19.61 -9.80
N LEU A 163 -5.74 19.38 -8.69
CA LEU A 163 -5.13 19.34 -7.35
C LEU A 163 -4.07 18.24 -7.23
N VAL A 164 -4.36 17.02 -7.71
CA VAL A 164 -3.37 15.93 -7.73
C VAL A 164 -2.18 16.27 -8.60
N LYS A 165 -2.44 16.82 -9.79
CA LYS A 165 -1.37 17.22 -10.71
C LYS A 165 -0.46 18.27 -10.07
N ASN A 166 -1.03 19.29 -9.44
CA ASN A 166 -0.27 20.32 -8.74
C ASN A 166 0.58 19.75 -7.60
N PHE A 167 0.04 18.79 -6.84
CA PHE A 167 0.80 18.09 -5.81
C PHE A 167 2.03 17.36 -6.39
N VAL A 168 1.83 16.54 -7.43
CA VAL A 168 2.91 15.77 -8.05
C VAL A 168 3.92 16.68 -8.76
N ASP A 169 3.47 17.73 -9.44
CA ASP A 169 4.33 18.71 -10.11
C ASP A 169 5.20 19.46 -9.09
N SER A 170 4.62 19.85 -7.94
CA SER A 170 5.36 20.55 -6.87
C SER A 170 6.42 19.64 -6.27
N TYR A 171 6.11 18.37 -6.02
CA TYR A 171 7.10 17.39 -5.58
C TYR A 171 8.23 17.23 -6.59
N ALA A 172 7.89 17.04 -7.87
CA ALA A 172 8.89 16.86 -8.94
C ALA A 172 9.78 18.10 -9.10
N ALA A 173 9.19 19.29 -9.04
CA ALA A 173 9.93 20.56 -9.08
C ALA A 173 10.89 20.69 -7.90
N GLN A 174 10.48 20.32 -6.69
CA GLN A 174 11.31 20.39 -5.51
C GLN A 174 12.49 19.41 -5.57
N ILE A 175 12.26 18.17 -5.99
CA ILE A 175 13.33 17.18 -6.21
C ILE A 175 14.30 17.66 -7.30
N ALA A 176 13.79 18.27 -8.38
CA ALA A 176 14.63 18.85 -9.42
C ALA A 176 15.49 20.01 -8.89
N ALA A 177 14.95 20.84 -7.99
CA ALA A 177 15.68 21.95 -7.36
C ALA A 177 16.83 21.47 -6.47
N PHE A 178 16.70 20.32 -5.80
CA PHE A 178 17.78 19.73 -4.99
C PHE A 178 18.86 19.02 -5.83
N LYS A 179 18.56 18.69 -7.09
CA LYS A 179 19.49 17.91 -7.90
C LYS A 179 20.84 18.63 -8.07
N GLY A 180 21.90 17.98 -7.59
CA GLY A 180 23.28 18.45 -7.77
C GLY A 180 23.70 19.58 -6.84
N ASN A 181 22.97 19.78 -5.74
CA ASN A 181 23.33 20.70 -4.66
C ASN A 181 22.82 20.13 -3.31
N ASP A 182 23.14 20.81 -2.21
CA ASP A 182 22.79 20.38 -0.83
C ASP A 182 21.63 21.22 -0.25
N SER A 183 20.80 21.86 -1.08
CA SER A 183 19.76 22.77 -0.61
C SER A 183 18.70 22.05 0.25
N GLU A 184 18.56 20.73 0.09
CA GLU A 184 17.71 19.89 0.94
C GLU A 184 18.14 19.89 2.41
N LEU A 185 19.42 20.12 2.72
CA LEU A 185 19.90 20.22 4.10
C LEU A 185 19.35 21.44 4.84
N SER A 186 18.96 22.47 4.07
CA SER A 186 18.42 23.74 4.57
C SER A 186 16.93 23.95 4.27
N TYR A 187 16.29 23.02 3.54
CA TYR A 187 14.90 23.15 3.12
C TYR A 187 13.95 22.85 4.29
N ARG A 188 13.33 23.90 4.84
CA ARG A 188 12.30 23.85 5.90
C ARG A 188 11.36 25.04 5.80
#